data_AF-A0A9P7EXL2-F1
#
_entry.id   AF-A0A9P7EXL2-F1
#
_cell.length_a   1.000
_cell.length_b   1.000
_cell.length_c   1.000
_cell.angle_alpha   90.00
_cell.angle_beta   90.00
_cell.angle_gamma   90.00
#
_symmetry.space_group_name_H-M   'P 1'
#
loop_
_entity.id
_entity.type
_entity.pdbx_description
1 polymer ?
#
loop_
_entity_poly.entity_id
_entity_poly.type
_entity_poly.pdbx_seq_one_letter_code
_entity_poly.pdbx_strand_id
1 'polypeptide(L)'
;DLVELSGNIETEDRETISQYNEEVLEDDLQDNDKGWVNEVDLLRNTESAELQKNIRPIKFVLLKLRKLTYKLIHSTTLLLPAWHRILRDQQMSVTNMPRDVSTCWNLTYDMLAYALAHRKAINAVTQQ
;
A
#
# COMPACT_ATOMS: atom_id res chain seq x y z
N ASP A 1 -11.33 2.38 9.98
CA ASP A 1 -10.26 3.40 10.14
C ASP A 1 -8.94 2.90 9.58
N LEU A 2 -8.01 3.78 9.15
CA LEU A 2 -6.67 3.35 8.69
C LEU A 2 -5.87 2.68 9.80
N VAL A 3 -6.02 3.18 11.03
CA VAL A 3 -5.41 2.61 12.24
C VAL A 3 -5.90 1.17 12.48
N GLU A 4 -7.18 0.90 12.22
CA GLU A 4 -7.78 -0.43 12.37
C GLU A 4 -7.27 -1.41 11.29
N LEU A 5 -6.98 -0.92 10.08
CA LEU A 5 -6.38 -1.71 9.01
C LEU A 5 -4.89 -2.04 9.30
N SER A 6 -4.25 -1.23 10.14
CA SER A 6 -2.87 -1.40 10.58
C SER A 6 -2.68 -2.40 11.73
N GLY A 7 -3.77 -2.79 12.42
CA GLY A 7 -3.74 -3.67 13.60
C GLY A 7 -3.18 -5.08 13.35
N ASN A 8 -3.09 -5.52 12.09
CA ASN A 8 -2.57 -6.83 11.68
C ASN A 8 -1.12 -6.78 11.17
N ILE A 9 -0.37 -5.70 11.44
CA ILE A 9 1.02 -5.55 10.98
C ILE A 9 1.96 -6.20 11.99
N GLU A 10 2.34 -7.44 11.71
CA GLU A 10 3.35 -8.18 12.47
C GLU A 10 4.78 -7.83 12.03
N THR A 11 5.76 -8.27 12.82
CA THR A 11 7.20 -8.03 12.61
C THR A 11 7.75 -8.57 11.28
N GLU A 12 7.10 -9.57 10.69
CA GLU A 12 7.45 -10.21 9.42
C GLU A 12 7.34 -9.25 8.21
N ASP A 13 6.49 -8.21 8.32
CA ASP A 13 6.37 -7.16 7.31
C ASP A 13 7.62 -6.25 7.23
N ARG A 14 8.50 -6.23 8.26
CA ARG A 14 9.72 -5.41 8.26
C ARG A 14 10.76 -5.93 7.27
N GLU A 15 10.90 -7.24 7.14
CA GLU A 15 11.81 -7.88 6.17
C GLU A 15 11.25 -7.75 4.75
N THR A 16 9.93 -7.88 4.63
CA THR A 16 9.19 -7.64 3.39
C THR A 16 9.37 -6.21 2.86
N ILE A 17 9.55 -5.21 3.74
CA ILE A 17 9.85 -3.81 3.35
C ILE A 17 11.26 -3.64 2.82
N SER A 18 12.26 -4.27 3.45
CA SER A 18 13.64 -4.17 2.95
C SER A 18 13.74 -4.72 1.54
N GLN A 19 13.12 -5.89 1.31
CA GLN A 19 13.06 -6.52 -0.01
C GLN A 19 12.24 -5.71 -1.01
N TYR A 20 11.10 -5.14 -0.61
CA TYR A 20 10.25 -4.32 -1.49
C TYR A 20 10.90 -2.98 -1.84
N ASN A 21 11.61 -2.34 -0.91
CA ASN A 21 12.41 -1.15 -1.19
C ASN A 21 13.56 -1.46 -2.17
N GLU A 22 14.01 -2.70 -2.27
CA GLU A 22 15.06 -3.13 -3.20
C GLU A 22 14.47 -3.53 -4.57
N GLU A 23 13.28 -4.16 -4.59
CA GLU A 23 12.55 -4.57 -5.81
C GLU A 23 11.84 -3.39 -6.52
N VAL A 24 11.35 -2.38 -5.80
CA VAL A 24 10.62 -1.22 -6.36
C VAL A 24 11.55 -0.16 -6.96
N LEU A 25 12.86 -0.25 -6.71
CA LEU A 25 13.83 0.68 -7.32
C LEU A 25 13.98 0.51 -8.85
N GLU A 26 13.40 -0.55 -9.45
CA GLU A 26 13.49 -0.77 -10.89
C GLU A 26 12.33 -0.15 -11.70
N ASP A 27 11.18 0.17 -11.10
CA ASP A 27 10.02 0.77 -11.81
C ASP A 27 9.72 2.18 -11.28
N ASP A 28 10.48 3.13 -11.84
CA ASP A 28 10.10 4.54 -12.09
C ASP A 28 10.18 5.54 -10.93
N LEU A 29 11.37 6.13 -10.70
CA LEU A 29 11.54 7.49 -10.16
C LEU A 29 12.80 8.17 -10.77
N GLN A 30 12.68 8.72 -11.97
CA GLN A 30 13.44 9.93 -12.30
C GLN A 30 12.64 11.16 -11.86
N ASP A 31 12.24 11.23 -10.58
CA ASP A 31 11.95 12.53 -10.00
C ASP A 31 13.29 13.16 -9.64
N ASN A 32 13.53 14.38 -10.13
CA ASN A 32 14.80 15.06 -9.92
C ASN A 32 14.79 15.70 -8.54
N ASP A 33 14.84 14.87 -7.50
CA ASP A 33 14.85 15.26 -6.08
C ASP A 33 16.18 15.89 -5.66
N LYS A 34 17.11 16.07 -6.61
CA LYS A 34 18.43 16.64 -6.36
C LYS A 34 18.30 18.06 -5.81
N GLY A 35 18.63 18.20 -4.53
CA GLY A 35 18.65 19.47 -3.81
C GLY A 35 17.43 19.72 -2.92
N TRP A 36 16.49 18.78 -2.83
CA TRP A 36 15.38 18.85 -1.87
C TRP A 36 15.91 18.54 -0.47
N VAL A 37 15.52 19.37 0.50
CA VAL A 37 15.83 19.13 1.91
C VAL A 37 14.63 18.44 2.54
N ASN A 38 14.85 17.26 3.12
CA ASN A 38 13.83 16.59 3.90
C ASN A 38 13.67 17.29 5.26
N GLU A 39 12.59 18.05 5.42
CA GLU A 39 12.31 18.83 6.63
C GLU A 39 12.20 17.95 7.89
N VAL A 40 11.84 16.67 7.73
CA VAL A 40 11.78 15.69 8.84
C VAL A 40 13.17 15.37 9.40
N ASP A 41 14.22 15.50 8.58
CA ASP A 41 15.61 15.30 9.00
C ASP A 41 16.16 16.52 9.77
N LEU A 42 15.47 17.66 9.69
CA LEU A 42 15.78 18.86 10.47
C LEU A 42 15.08 18.89 11.83
N LEU A 43 14.11 18.00 12.08
CA LEU A 43 13.43 17.87 13.37
C LEU A 43 14.37 17.31 14.43
N ARG A 44 14.11 17.64 15.71
CA ARG A 44 14.85 17.03 16.81
C ARG A 44 14.58 15.52 16.83
N ASN A 45 15.61 14.71 17.14
CA ASN A 45 15.52 13.25 17.18
C ASN A 45 14.28 12.72 17.94
N THR A 46 13.84 13.41 19.00
CA THR A 46 12.63 13.02 19.74
C THR A 46 11.33 13.27 18.98
N GLU A 47 11.22 14.41 18.30
CA GLU A 47 10.02 14.83 17.57
C GLU A 47 9.88 14.03 16.28
N SER A 48 11.01 13.81 15.59
CA SER A 48 11.07 12.92 14.42
C SER A 48 10.69 11.48 14.80
N ALA A 49 11.18 10.96 15.92
CA ALA A 49 10.82 9.61 16.39
C ALA A 49 9.32 9.47 16.74
N GLU A 50 8.74 10.48 17.39
CA GLU A 50 7.32 10.49 17.74
C GLU A 50 6.43 10.59 16.49
N LEU A 51 6.79 11.47 15.55
CA LEU A 51 6.13 11.58 14.26
C LEU A 51 6.20 10.24 13.50
N GLN A 52 7.38 9.65 13.39
CA GLN A 52 7.58 8.36 12.71
C GLN A 52 6.73 7.27 13.36
N LYS A 53 6.66 7.22 14.70
CA LYS A 53 5.81 6.27 15.43
C LYS A 53 4.34 6.41 15.03
N ASN A 54 3.84 7.64 14.88
CA ASN A 54 2.43 7.89 14.54
C ASN A 54 2.10 7.62 13.07
N ILE A 55 3.02 7.94 12.14
CA ILE A 55 2.77 7.76 10.70
C ILE A 55 3.10 6.35 10.21
N ARG A 56 3.93 5.61 10.94
CA ARG A 56 4.33 4.22 10.62
C ARG A 56 3.15 3.32 10.23
N PRO A 57 2.05 3.22 11.00
CA PRO A 57 0.91 2.38 10.61
C PRO A 57 0.30 2.78 9.25
N ILE A 58 0.22 4.08 8.97
CA ILE A 58 -0.33 4.61 7.71
C ILE A 58 0.59 4.24 6.54
N LYS A 59 1.91 4.44 6.71
CA LYS A 59 2.91 4.05 5.70
C LYS A 59 2.82 2.56 5.37
N PHE A 60 2.67 1.70 6.38
CA PHE A 60 2.54 0.26 6.17
C PHE A 60 1.28 -0.13 5.40
N VAL A 61 0.13 0.45 5.76
CA VAL A 61 -1.13 0.18 5.06
C VAL A 61 -1.00 0.57 3.58
N LEU A 62 -0.43 1.73 3.30
CA LEU A 62 -0.18 2.18 1.93
C LEU A 62 0.72 1.21 1.15
N LEU A 63 1.83 0.78 1.75
CA LEU A 63 2.75 -0.18 1.13
C LEU A 63 2.07 -1.53 0.83
N LYS A 64 1.28 -2.06 1.77
CA LYS A 64 0.54 -3.31 1.56
C LYS A 64 -0.45 -3.20 0.42
N LEU A 65 -1.20 -2.10 0.34
CA LEU A 65 -2.15 -1.87 -0.74
C LEU A 65 -1.45 -1.72 -2.10
N ARG A 66 -0.35 -0.96 -2.17
CA ARG A 66 0.45 -0.84 -3.39
C ARG A 66 1.00 -2.19 -3.85
N LYS A 67 1.50 -3.02 -2.94
CA LYS A 67 1.97 -4.38 -3.25
C LYS A 67 0.84 -5.30 -3.72
N LEU A 68 -0.33 -5.23 -3.07
CA LEU A 68 -1.51 -6.00 -3.46
C LEU A 68 -1.97 -5.63 -4.87
N THR A 69 -2.11 -4.33 -5.17
CA THR A 69 -2.49 -3.85 -6.52
C THR A 69 -1.53 -4.34 -7.58
N TYR A 70 -0.22 -4.21 -7.33
CA TYR A 70 0.81 -4.70 -8.22
C TYR A 70 0.67 -6.21 -8.48
N LYS A 71 0.58 -7.01 -7.42
CA LYS A 71 0.40 -8.47 -7.55
C LYS A 71 -0.88 -8.84 -8.31
N LEU A 72 -1.99 -8.14 -8.09
CA LEU A 72 -3.25 -8.38 -8.80
C LEU A 72 -3.14 -8.08 -10.30
N ILE A 73 -2.43 -7.02 -10.67
CA ILE A 73 -2.23 -6.63 -12.07
C ILE A 73 -1.26 -7.59 -12.77
N HIS A 74 -0.19 -8.02 -12.11
CA HIS A 74 0.84 -8.87 -12.70
C HIS A 74 0.56 -10.37 -12.59
N SER A 75 -0.35 -10.80 -11.71
CA SER A 75 -0.81 -12.20 -11.59
C SER A 75 -2.23 -12.37 -12.13
N THR A 76 -2.37 -12.10 -13.43
CA THR A 76 -3.65 -12.11 -14.16
C THR A 76 -4.32 -13.49 -14.21
N THR A 77 -3.55 -14.56 -14.05
CA THR A 77 -4.04 -15.95 -14.20
C THR A 77 -4.41 -16.62 -12.87
N LEU A 78 -3.86 -16.15 -11.75
CA LEU A 78 -4.04 -16.80 -10.44
C LEU A 78 -4.73 -15.87 -9.45
N LEU A 79 -4.13 -14.71 -9.17
CA LEU A 79 -4.65 -13.81 -8.14
C LEU A 79 -5.84 -12.99 -8.64
N LEU A 80 -5.82 -12.52 -9.89
CA LEU A 80 -6.92 -11.71 -10.42
C LEU A 80 -8.26 -12.48 -10.47
N PRO A 81 -8.32 -13.75 -10.94
CA PRO A 81 -9.56 -14.53 -10.89
C PRO A 81 -10.00 -14.85 -9.47
N ALA A 82 -9.06 -15.10 -8.55
CA ALA A 82 -9.36 -15.31 -7.13
C ALA A 82 -9.97 -14.07 -6.48
N TRP A 83 -9.43 -12.89 -6.79
CA TRP A 83 -9.97 -11.60 -6.37
C TRP A 83 -11.40 -11.39 -6.89
N HIS A 84 -11.63 -11.61 -8.20
CA HIS A 84 -12.98 -11.48 -8.77
C HIS A 84 -13.97 -12.47 -8.15
N ARG A 85 -13.52 -13.68 -7.79
CA ARG A 85 -14.36 -14.65 -7.07
C ARG A 85 -14.77 -14.12 -5.70
N ILE A 86 -13.81 -13.62 -4.92
CA ILE A 86 -14.07 -13.05 -3.58
C ILE A 86 -15.03 -11.85 -3.67
N LEU A 87 -14.88 -10.98 -4.68
CA LEU A 87 -15.81 -9.88 -4.90
C LEU A 87 -17.24 -10.36 -5.20
N ARG A 88 -17.39 -11.41 -6.02
CA ARG A 88 -18.70 -12.02 -6.30
C ARG A 88 -19.31 -12.64 -5.05
N ASP A 89 -18.51 -13.38 -4.27
CA ASP A 89 -18.95 -14.03 -3.04
C ASP A 89 -19.43 -13.00 -1.99
N GLN A 90 -18.84 -11.80 -1.99
CA GLN A 90 -19.25 -10.68 -1.15
C GLN A 90 -20.33 -9.80 -1.77
N GLN A 91 -20.91 -10.19 -2.91
CA GLN A 91 -21.93 -9.43 -3.66
C GLN A 91 -21.51 -8.00 -4.00
N MET A 92 -20.22 -7.77 -4.20
CA MET A 92 -19.65 -6.48 -4.60
C MET A 92 -19.50 -6.39 -6.13
N SER A 93 -19.42 -5.18 -6.66
CA SER A 93 -19.12 -4.96 -8.08
C SER A 93 -17.72 -5.50 -8.42
N VAL A 94 -17.67 -6.41 -9.38
CA VAL A 94 -16.40 -6.98 -9.88
C VAL A 94 -15.59 -5.88 -10.54
N THR A 95 -14.55 -5.42 -9.85
CA THR A 95 -13.69 -4.30 -10.27
C THR A 95 -12.23 -4.62 -9.93
N ASN A 96 -11.30 -3.96 -10.62
CA ASN A 96 -9.88 -4.04 -10.31
C ASN A 96 -9.51 -2.89 -9.37
N MET A 97 -8.60 -3.16 -8.43
CA MET A 97 -8.10 -2.12 -7.54
C MET A 97 -7.26 -1.11 -8.32
N PRO A 98 -7.47 0.21 -8.14
CA PRO A 98 -6.63 1.24 -8.76
C PRO A 98 -5.17 1.07 -8.36
N ARG A 99 -4.25 1.10 -9.34
CA ARG A 99 -2.80 1.15 -9.08
C ARG A 99 -2.40 2.59 -8.82
N ASP A 100 -1.49 2.79 -7.90
CA ASP A 100 -0.82 4.07 -7.70
C ASP A 100 0.27 4.25 -8.79
N VAL A 101 0.17 5.33 -9.58
CA VAL A 101 1.04 5.65 -10.72
C VAL A 101 1.57 7.08 -10.57
N SER A 102 2.87 7.26 -10.79
CA SER A 102 3.62 8.52 -10.63
C SER A 102 3.00 9.71 -11.37
N THR A 103 2.40 9.46 -12.53
CA THR A 103 1.83 10.50 -13.41
C THR A 103 0.43 10.96 -13.02
N CYS A 104 -0.18 10.40 -11.97
CA CYS A 104 -1.57 10.70 -11.60
C CYS A 104 -1.70 10.99 -10.10
N TRP A 105 -1.83 12.29 -9.79
CA TRP A 105 -1.67 12.84 -8.44
C TRP A 105 -2.73 12.42 -7.40
N ASN A 106 -3.84 11.82 -7.85
CA ASN A 106 -4.93 11.41 -6.97
C ASN A 106 -5.02 9.88 -6.77
N LEU A 107 -4.16 9.07 -7.42
CA LEU A 107 -4.32 7.62 -7.39
C LEU A 107 -4.08 7.01 -6.02
N THR A 108 -3.20 7.59 -5.18
CA THR A 108 -3.02 7.13 -3.80
C THR A 108 -4.31 7.31 -2.99
N TYR A 109 -5.01 8.44 -3.19
CA TYR A 109 -6.30 8.70 -2.54
C TYR A 109 -7.39 7.74 -3.06
N ASP A 110 -7.49 7.58 -4.37
CA ASP A 110 -8.48 6.69 -4.99
C ASP A 110 -8.26 5.22 -4.58
N MET A 111 -7.01 4.78 -4.49
CA MET A 111 -6.63 3.45 -3.99
C MET A 111 -7.06 3.26 -2.53
N LEU A 112 -6.85 4.27 -1.67
CA LEU A 112 -7.28 4.23 -0.27
C LEU A 112 -8.81 4.19 -0.14
N ALA A 113 -9.52 5.05 -0.86
CA ALA A 113 -10.98 5.10 -0.87
C ALA A 113 -11.57 3.76 -1.34
N TYR A 114 -11.00 3.19 -2.40
CA TYR A 114 -11.36 1.87 -2.90
C TYR A 114 -11.08 0.78 -1.86
N ALA A 115 -9.91 0.83 -1.20
CA ALA A 115 -9.53 -0.16 -0.20
C ALA A 115 -10.45 -0.16 1.03
N LEU A 116 -10.90 1.01 1.46
CA LEU A 116 -11.88 1.14 2.53
C LEU A 116 -13.24 0.56 2.13
N ALA A 117 -13.70 0.82 0.89
CA ALA A 117 -14.94 0.25 0.37
C ALA A 117 -14.86 -1.29 0.25
N HIS A 118 -13.71 -1.83 -0.13
CA HIS A 118 -13.47 -3.27 -0.36
C HIS A 118 -12.73 -3.98 0.78
N ARG A 119 -12.77 -3.43 1.99
CA ARG A 119 -12.00 -3.92 3.15
C ARG A 119 -12.21 -5.42 3.42
N LYS A 120 -13.45 -5.89 3.33
CA LYS A 120 -13.78 -7.31 3.55
C LYS A 120 -13.14 -8.23 2.51
N ALA A 121 -13.06 -7.80 1.25
CA ALA A 121 -12.44 -8.57 0.17
C ALA A 121 -10.91 -8.58 0.31
N ILE A 122 -10.33 -7.44 0.69
CA ILE A 122 -8.88 -7.32 0.96
C ILE A 122 -8.48 -8.24 2.10
N ASN A 123 -9.20 -8.20 3.23
CA ASN A 123 -8.92 -9.10 4.35
C ASN A 123 -9.00 -10.57 3.93
N ALA A 124 -9.99 -10.95 3.11
CA ALA A 124 -10.13 -12.33 2.62
C ALA A 124 -8.98 -12.78 1.70
N VAL A 125 -8.48 -11.90 0.82
CA VAL A 125 -7.30 -12.21 -0.02
C VAL A 125 -6.01 -12.25 0.77
N THR A 126 -5.88 -11.39 1.78
CA THR A 126 -4.64 -11.30 2.58
C THR A 126 -4.55 -12.39 3.65
N GLN A 127 -5.65 -13.11 3.92
CA GLN A 127 -5.72 -14.25 4.85
C GLN A 127 -5.60 -15.62 4.16
N GLN A 128 -5.49 -15.67 2.82
CA GLN A 128 -5.23 -16.89 2.05
C GLN A 128 -3.73 -17.17 1.94
#